data_AF-A0A2V7NFV6-F1
#
_entry.id   AF-A0A2V7NFV6-F1
#
_cell.length_a   1.000
_cell.length_b   1.000
_cell.length_c   1.000
_cell.angle_alpha   90.00
_cell.angle_beta   90.00
_cell.angle_gamma   90.00
#
_symmetry.space_group_name_H-M   'P 1'
#
loop_
_entity.id
_entity.type
_entity.pdbx_description
1 polymer ?
#
loop_
_entity_poly.entity_id
_entity_poly.type
_entity_poly.pdbx_seq_one_letter_code
_entity_poly.pdbx_strand_id
1 'polypeptide(L)'
;MGRRHRHGAQAARVVLSGRGVPPRLLPSQPEPGVLQRGDRAQGGEGPEALSGQVETAGVSCFTDALVVTPLADGTTWVIVRAFGYDVGSEGSGDHIEVAIGFQTDFATIPRPFWVILPKWGRYGNASVIHDWLYWTQTRPRRQADAIFLEAMGVLAVSAPVKYVLYGAVRLFGGLAWVRNRADRAAGFDRVLADVRLKASTLSQRQGTLRRLANHAWRRFGSRRST
;
A
#
# COMPACT_ATOMS: atom_id res chain seq x y z
N MET A 1 35.07 46.82 35.68
CA MET A 1 36.53 46.95 35.92
C MET A 1 37.02 45.63 36.50
N GLY A 2 38.12 45.04 35.97
CA GLY A 2 38.75 43.78 36.45
C GLY A 2 38.29 42.53 35.68
N ARG A 3 38.96 41.93 34.66
CA ARG A 3 40.39 41.58 34.45
C ARG A 3 40.88 40.68 35.61
N ARG A 4 41.40 39.45 35.46
CA ARG A 4 42.28 38.79 34.46
C ARG A 4 42.35 37.27 34.79
N HIS A 5 42.29 36.37 33.79
CA HIS A 5 43.38 35.58 33.17
C HIS A 5 43.94 34.34 33.91
N ARG A 6 44.35 33.38 33.05
CA ARG A 6 45.45 32.39 33.12
C ARG A 6 45.03 30.98 33.59
N HIS A 7 45.54 29.86 33.08
CA HIS A 7 46.39 29.47 31.92
C HIS A 7 46.44 27.92 31.90
N GLY A 8 46.84 27.33 30.76
CA GLY A 8 47.41 25.96 30.66
C GLY A 8 46.59 25.04 29.73
N ALA A 9 46.95 24.76 28.46
CA ALA A 9 48.17 24.10 27.92
C ALA A 9 48.41 22.74 28.61
N GLN A 10 48.44 21.57 27.97
CA GLN A 10 49.13 21.08 26.77
C GLN A 10 48.42 19.79 26.28
N ALA A 11 48.17 19.56 24.98
CA ALA A 11 49.07 18.95 23.99
C ALA A 11 49.49 17.49 24.30
N ALA A 12 48.93 16.55 23.55
CA ALA A 12 49.59 15.28 23.22
C ALA A 12 49.35 14.97 21.73
N ARG A 13 50.43 15.06 20.94
CA ARG A 13 50.54 14.47 19.60
C ARG A 13 50.91 13.00 19.77
N VAL A 14 50.26 12.11 19.02
CA VAL A 14 50.87 10.84 18.59
C VAL A 14 50.60 10.66 17.09
N VAL A 15 51.62 10.14 16.44
CA VAL A 15 51.91 10.13 15.00
C VAL A 15 51.42 8.85 14.33
N LEU A 16 50.89 9.04 13.11
CA LEU A 16 50.82 8.22 11.89
C LEU A 16 51.16 6.72 11.91
N SER A 17 50.27 5.94 11.28
CA SER A 17 50.55 4.85 10.32
C SER A 17 49.23 4.64 9.53
N GLY A 18 49.10 4.79 8.22
CA GLY A 18 50.00 4.42 7.15
C GLY A 18 49.43 3.17 6.44
N ARG A 19 48.48 3.34 5.50
CA ARG A 19 48.26 2.39 4.39
C ARG A 19 47.38 3.00 3.29
N GLY A 20 47.98 3.13 2.11
CA GLY A 20 47.40 3.74 0.93
C GLY A 20 46.32 2.90 0.27
N VAL A 21 45.42 3.60 -0.42
CA VAL A 21 44.42 3.06 -1.34
C VAL A 21 45.01 3.10 -2.75
N PRO A 22 45.16 1.97 -3.46
CA PRO A 22 45.49 2.01 -4.88
C PRO A 22 44.22 2.20 -5.73
N PRO A 23 44.31 2.86 -6.90
CA PRO A 23 43.18 3.16 -7.78
C PRO A 23 42.92 2.05 -8.82
N ARG A 24 41.65 1.95 -9.24
CA ARG A 24 41.12 1.42 -10.52
C ARG A 24 41.61 0.06 -11.01
N LEU A 25 40.68 -0.86 -11.28
CA LEU A 25 40.67 -1.69 -12.49
C LEU A 25 39.22 -2.18 -12.74
N LEU A 26 38.57 -1.61 -13.76
CA LEU A 26 37.34 -2.14 -14.36
C LEU A 26 37.72 -3.33 -15.26
N PRO A 27 37.03 -4.48 -15.20
CA PRO A 27 37.09 -5.46 -16.27
C PRO A 27 36.22 -5.01 -17.44
N SER A 28 36.86 -5.07 -18.60
CA SER A 28 36.40 -4.80 -19.95
C SER A 28 35.28 -5.72 -20.45
N GLN A 29 34.47 -5.19 -21.36
CA GLN A 29 33.47 -5.87 -22.19
C GLN A 29 34.04 -7.13 -22.87
N PRO A 30 33.22 -8.18 -23.12
CA PRO A 30 33.57 -9.21 -24.08
C PRO A 30 33.18 -8.77 -25.49
N GLU A 31 34.16 -8.37 -26.30
CA GLU A 31 34.01 -8.25 -27.76
C GLU A 31 34.10 -9.64 -28.44
N PRO A 32 33.42 -9.84 -29.57
CA PRO A 32 33.05 -11.15 -30.10
C PRO A 32 34.19 -11.84 -30.87
N GLY A 33 34.39 -13.11 -30.57
CA GLY A 33 35.31 -13.99 -31.31
C GLY A 33 34.82 -14.27 -32.72
N VAL A 34 35.57 -13.75 -33.68
CA VAL A 34 35.52 -14.07 -35.11
C VAL A 34 35.75 -15.57 -35.32
N LEU A 35 34.73 -16.29 -35.79
CA LEU A 35 34.84 -17.63 -36.36
C LEU A 35 34.96 -17.54 -37.88
N GLN A 36 35.93 -18.25 -38.43
CA GLN A 36 36.27 -18.25 -39.85
C GLN A 36 35.20 -18.94 -40.72
N ARG A 37 35.02 -18.31 -41.87
CA ARG A 37 34.28 -18.67 -43.09
C ARG A 37 34.51 -20.13 -43.53
N GLY A 38 33.41 -20.83 -43.80
CA GLY A 38 33.35 -22.06 -44.58
C GLY A 38 32.00 -22.16 -45.29
N ASP A 39 32.01 -21.97 -46.60
CA ASP A 39 30.85 -21.88 -47.48
C ASP A 39 30.08 -23.22 -47.62
N ARG A 40 28.75 -23.18 -47.49
CA ARG A 40 27.84 -24.07 -48.25
C ARG A 40 26.41 -23.51 -48.34
N ALA A 41 25.93 -23.38 -49.56
CA ALA A 41 24.59 -22.92 -49.91
C ALA A 41 23.56 -24.07 -49.88
N GLN A 42 22.34 -23.78 -49.37
CA GLN A 42 21.06 -23.83 -50.10
C GLN A 42 19.86 -23.97 -49.14
N GLY A 43 18.89 -23.06 -49.31
CA GLY A 43 17.45 -23.33 -49.33
C GLY A 43 16.81 -23.94 -48.08
N GLY A 44 16.25 -23.09 -47.22
CA GLY A 44 15.28 -23.48 -46.22
C GLY A 44 14.35 -22.30 -45.93
N GLU A 45 13.13 -22.39 -46.43
CA GLU A 45 12.03 -21.46 -46.19
C GLU A 45 11.84 -21.28 -44.67
N GLY A 46 12.04 -20.04 -44.19
CA GLY A 46 11.69 -19.69 -42.83
C GLY A 46 10.17 -19.55 -42.71
N PRO A 47 9.51 -20.11 -41.69
CA PRO A 47 8.16 -19.71 -41.39
C PRO A 47 8.20 -18.24 -40.99
N GLU A 48 7.54 -17.43 -41.80
CA GLU A 48 7.12 -16.07 -41.50
C GLU A 48 6.60 -16.03 -40.06
N ALA A 49 7.42 -15.49 -39.17
CA ALA A 49 7.05 -15.22 -37.80
C ALA A 49 6.04 -14.07 -37.84
N LEU A 50 4.79 -14.43 -38.12
CA LEU A 50 3.64 -13.74 -37.59
C LEU A 50 3.83 -13.75 -36.07
N SER A 51 4.48 -12.69 -35.58
CA SER A 51 4.34 -12.23 -34.21
C SER A 51 2.88 -11.82 -34.04
N GLY A 52 2.02 -12.83 -33.95
CA GLY A 52 0.76 -12.71 -33.26
C GLY A 52 1.16 -12.30 -31.86
N GLN A 53 0.99 -11.02 -31.56
CA GLN A 53 0.87 -10.56 -30.19
C GLN A 53 -0.19 -11.46 -29.58
N VAL A 54 0.28 -12.44 -28.80
CA VAL A 54 -0.57 -13.14 -27.86
C VAL A 54 -0.91 -12.06 -26.85
N GLU A 55 -2.00 -11.36 -27.11
CA GLU A 55 -2.76 -10.70 -26.07
C GLU A 55 -3.10 -11.81 -25.07
N THR A 56 -2.21 -12.01 -24.10
CA THR A 56 -2.56 -12.73 -22.90
C THR A 56 -3.69 -11.92 -22.33
N ALA A 57 -4.93 -12.38 -22.53
CA ALA A 57 -6.09 -11.85 -21.82
C ALA A 57 -5.69 -11.85 -20.35
N GLY A 58 -5.35 -10.66 -19.86
CA GLY A 58 -4.61 -10.50 -18.60
C GLY A 58 -5.46 -11.06 -17.48
N VAL A 59 -4.82 -11.68 -16.50
CA VAL A 59 -5.50 -11.95 -15.23
C VAL A 59 -5.48 -10.65 -14.43
N SER A 60 -6.52 -10.35 -13.66
CA SER A 60 -6.53 -9.22 -12.71
C SER A 60 -5.22 -9.15 -11.92
N CYS A 61 -4.64 -7.96 -11.74
CA CYS A 61 -3.32 -7.80 -11.17
C CYS A 61 -3.18 -6.54 -10.29
N PHE A 62 -2.18 -6.53 -9.41
CA PHE A 62 -1.78 -5.33 -8.67
C PHE A 62 -0.73 -4.58 -9.48
N THR A 63 -0.89 -3.27 -9.61
CA THR A 63 0.02 -2.45 -10.43
C THR A 63 1.34 -2.16 -9.73
N ASP A 64 1.32 -2.01 -8.41
CA ASP A 64 2.46 -1.55 -7.62
C ASP A 64 2.60 -2.27 -6.28
N ALA A 65 3.80 -2.19 -5.69
CA ALA A 65 4.06 -2.67 -4.35
C ALA A 65 3.40 -1.77 -3.29
N LEU A 66 2.64 -2.39 -2.38
CA LEU A 66 2.03 -1.70 -1.24
C LEU A 66 3.13 -1.23 -0.26
N VAL A 67 3.26 0.09 -0.09
CA VAL A 67 4.13 0.68 0.93
C VAL A 67 3.30 1.56 1.87
N VAL A 68 3.36 1.24 3.15
CA VAL A 68 2.59 1.89 4.22
C VAL A 68 3.46 2.28 5.40
N THR A 69 3.02 3.28 6.16
CA THR A 69 3.63 3.68 7.44
C THR A 69 2.58 3.67 8.55
N PRO A 70 2.88 3.18 9.77
CA PRO A 70 1.93 3.17 10.87
C PRO A 70 1.75 4.58 11.46
N LEU A 71 0.53 4.91 11.87
CA LEU A 71 0.26 6.06 12.74
C LEU A 71 0.51 5.70 14.21
N ALA A 72 0.65 6.73 15.06
CA ALA A 72 0.93 6.57 16.49
C ALA A 72 -0.18 5.85 17.26
N ASP A 73 -1.36 5.66 16.66
CA ASP A 73 -2.47 4.91 17.25
C ASP A 73 -2.30 3.38 17.16
N GLY A 74 -1.28 2.90 16.45
CA GLY A 74 -0.94 1.48 16.30
C GLY A 74 -1.98 0.63 15.59
N THR A 75 -2.99 1.26 14.98
CA THR A 75 -4.10 0.55 14.31
C THR A 75 -4.42 1.10 12.93
N THR A 76 -3.96 2.32 12.63
CA THR A 76 -4.14 2.97 11.34
C THR A 76 -2.80 3.02 10.60
N TRP A 77 -2.86 2.75 9.31
CA TRP A 77 -1.74 2.79 8.39
C TRP A 77 -2.02 3.77 7.27
N VAL A 78 -1.00 4.45 6.79
CA VAL A 78 -1.11 5.40 5.68
C VAL A 78 -0.31 4.91 4.49
N ILE A 79 -0.95 4.93 3.32
CA ILE A 79 -0.29 4.61 2.04
C ILE A 79 0.63 5.76 1.65
N VAL A 80 1.90 5.44 1.36
CA VAL A 80 2.92 6.45 1.03
C VAL A 80 3.39 6.40 -0.42
N ARG A 81 2.93 5.43 -1.20
CA ARG A 81 3.24 5.26 -2.64
C ARG A 81 1.97 4.91 -3.42
N ALA A 82 1.99 5.17 -4.72
CA ALA A 82 0.94 4.73 -5.62
C ALA A 82 0.70 3.21 -5.46
N PHE A 83 -0.57 2.84 -5.41
CA PHE A 83 -1.00 1.46 -5.24
C PHE A 83 -2.36 1.30 -5.92
N GLY A 84 -2.48 0.32 -6.82
CA GLY A 84 -3.69 0.10 -7.60
C GLY A 84 -3.95 -1.36 -7.94
N TYR A 85 -5.10 -1.59 -8.60
CA TYR A 85 -5.58 -2.92 -8.99
C TYR A 85 -6.39 -2.85 -10.28
N ASP A 86 -6.08 -3.75 -11.22
CA ASP A 86 -6.85 -3.95 -12.46
C ASP A 86 -7.86 -5.07 -12.27
N VAL A 87 -9.14 -4.78 -12.54
CA VAL A 87 -10.25 -5.73 -12.38
C VAL A 87 -10.49 -6.51 -13.66
N GLY A 88 -10.69 -7.83 -13.53
CA GLY A 88 -10.93 -8.77 -14.64
C GLY A 88 -9.69 -9.11 -15.47
N SER A 89 -9.03 -8.09 -16.04
CA SER A 89 -7.79 -8.23 -16.81
C SER A 89 -6.94 -6.96 -16.79
N GLU A 90 -5.63 -7.11 -16.92
CA GLU A 90 -4.73 -5.99 -17.21
C GLU A 90 -5.21 -5.25 -18.47
N GLY A 91 -5.40 -3.94 -18.38
CA GLY A 91 -5.93 -3.13 -19.49
C GLY A 91 -7.43 -3.29 -19.79
N SER A 92 -8.22 -3.92 -18.92
CA SER A 92 -9.69 -4.00 -19.06
C SER A 92 -10.40 -2.63 -19.11
N GLY A 93 -9.67 -1.56 -18.79
CA GLY A 93 -10.19 -0.22 -18.56
C GLY A 93 -10.83 -0.05 -17.17
N ASP A 94 -11.00 -1.14 -16.41
CA ASP A 94 -11.57 -1.11 -15.07
C ASP A 94 -10.46 -1.09 -13.99
N HIS A 95 -9.83 0.07 -13.86
CA HIS A 95 -8.69 0.30 -12.95
C HIS A 95 -9.13 0.95 -11.62
N ILE A 96 -8.49 0.54 -10.53
CA ILE A 96 -8.68 1.10 -9.19
C ILE A 96 -7.36 1.67 -8.69
N GLU A 97 -7.27 3.00 -8.60
CA GLU A 97 -6.15 3.69 -7.96
C GLU A 97 -6.49 4.06 -6.52
N VAL A 98 -5.60 3.72 -5.59
CA VAL A 98 -5.71 4.17 -4.20
C VAL A 98 -4.86 5.42 -4.01
N ALA A 99 -5.48 6.46 -3.45
CA ALA A 99 -4.80 7.74 -3.23
C ALA A 99 -3.63 7.60 -2.22
N ILE A 100 -2.51 8.22 -2.56
CA ILE A 100 -1.41 8.45 -1.62
C ILE A 100 -1.95 9.27 -0.44
N GLY A 101 -1.59 8.88 0.79
CA GLY A 101 -2.12 9.47 2.02
C GLY A 101 -3.39 8.79 2.55
N PHE A 102 -3.94 7.79 1.85
CA PHE A 102 -5.12 7.05 2.33
C PHE A 102 -4.83 6.28 3.62
N GLN A 103 -5.68 6.48 4.63
CA GLN A 103 -5.66 5.78 5.91
C GLN A 103 -6.46 4.47 5.84
N THR A 104 -5.77 3.33 5.92
CA THR A 104 -6.35 1.98 6.03
C THR A 104 -6.18 1.42 7.44
N ASP A 105 -7.17 0.71 7.93
CA ASP A 105 -7.17 0.04 9.23
C ASP A 105 -7.03 -1.49 9.09
N PHE A 106 -6.88 -1.99 7.85
CA PHE A 106 -6.92 -3.42 7.51
C PHE A 106 -8.10 -4.16 8.18
N ALA A 107 -9.17 -3.42 8.51
CA ALA A 107 -10.21 -3.83 9.45
C ALA A 107 -11.27 -4.75 8.83
N THR A 108 -11.02 -5.20 7.61
CA THR A 108 -11.86 -6.12 6.85
C THR A 108 -11.99 -7.50 7.54
N ILE A 109 -11.10 -7.83 8.49
CA ILE A 109 -11.14 -9.08 9.26
C ILE A 109 -11.83 -8.87 10.61
N PRO A 110 -12.93 -9.58 10.91
CA PRO A 110 -13.54 -9.56 12.23
C PRO A 110 -12.57 -10.10 13.29
N ARG A 111 -12.53 -9.44 14.46
CA ARG A 111 -11.63 -9.76 15.58
C ARG A 111 -11.56 -11.24 15.98
N PRO A 112 -12.65 -12.02 16.01
CA PRO A 112 -12.57 -13.44 16.34
C PRO A 112 -11.64 -14.23 15.40
N PHE A 113 -11.51 -13.81 14.14
CA PHE A 113 -10.65 -14.46 13.16
C PHE A 113 -9.18 -14.08 13.30
N TRP A 114 -8.82 -13.09 14.13
CA TRP A 114 -7.42 -12.71 14.36
C TRP A 114 -6.60 -13.77 15.09
N VAL A 115 -7.28 -14.74 15.73
CA VAL A 115 -6.63 -15.89 16.38
C VAL A 115 -6.05 -16.86 15.35
N ILE A 116 -6.65 -16.92 14.16
CA ILE A 116 -6.33 -17.92 13.13
C ILE A 116 -5.68 -17.26 11.90
N LEU A 117 -6.05 -16.00 11.63
CA LEU A 117 -5.51 -15.19 10.55
C LEU A 117 -4.71 -14.03 11.16
N PRO A 118 -3.39 -13.94 10.94
CA PRO A 118 -2.59 -12.82 11.44
C PRO A 118 -3.15 -11.52 10.87
N LYS A 119 -3.21 -10.42 11.63
CA LYS A 119 -3.83 -9.15 11.17
C LYS A 119 -3.33 -8.66 9.81
N TRP A 120 -2.10 -9.04 9.47
CA TRP A 120 -1.47 -8.77 8.19
C TRP A 120 -0.97 -10.08 7.59
N GLY A 121 -1.29 -10.33 6.33
CA GLY A 121 -0.98 -11.58 5.65
C GLY A 121 -1.10 -11.42 4.13
N ARG A 122 -1.11 -12.53 3.40
CA ARG A 122 -1.12 -12.54 1.93
C ARG A 122 -2.29 -11.77 1.29
N TYR A 123 -3.36 -11.49 2.03
CA TYR A 123 -4.52 -10.72 1.58
C TYR A 123 -4.43 -9.22 1.90
N GLY A 124 -3.36 -8.73 2.53
CA GLY A 124 -3.23 -7.33 2.97
C GLY A 124 -3.44 -6.33 1.84
N ASN A 125 -2.86 -6.61 0.67
CA ASN A 125 -3.05 -5.82 -0.55
C ASN A 125 -4.53 -5.74 -0.96
N ALA A 126 -5.25 -6.87 -0.93
CA ALA A 126 -6.69 -6.91 -1.24
C ALA A 126 -7.50 -6.12 -0.21
N SER A 127 -7.15 -6.17 1.08
CA SER A 127 -7.83 -5.40 2.12
C SER A 127 -7.71 -3.90 1.90
N VAL A 128 -6.58 -3.40 1.38
CA VAL A 128 -6.41 -1.97 1.08
C VAL A 128 -7.33 -1.51 -0.05
N ILE A 129 -7.39 -2.29 -1.16
CA ILE A 129 -8.31 -2.02 -2.26
C ILE A 129 -9.76 -2.01 -1.76
N HIS A 130 -10.12 -3.00 -0.94
CA HIS A 130 -11.46 -3.09 -0.35
C HIS A 130 -11.79 -1.89 0.55
N ASP A 131 -10.89 -1.49 1.45
CA ASP A 131 -11.05 -0.32 2.33
C ASP A 131 -11.25 0.97 1.52
N TRP A 132 -10.50 1.11 0.41
CA TRP A 132 -10.62 2.23 -0.52
C TRP A 132 -11.98 2.27 -1.20
N LEU A 133 -12.45 1.15 -1.74
CA LEU A 133 -13.78 1.04 -2.36
C LEU A 133 -14.91 1.27 -1.35
N TYR A 134 -14.75 0.81 -0.11
CA TYR A 134 -15.70 1.04 0.98
C TYR A 134 -15.75 2.50 1.43
N TRP A 135 -14.64 3.23 1.29
CA TRP A 135 -14.55 4.65 1.59
C TRP A 135 -15.16 5.51 0.47
N THR A 136 -14.67 5.31 -0.76
CA THR A 136 -15.05 6.10 -1.94
C THR A 136 -16.48 5.80 -2.41
N GLN A 137 -16.96 4.57 -2.21
CA GLN A 137 -18.30 4.12 -2.58
C GLN A 137 -18.65 4.42 -4.05
N THR A 138 -17.64 4.48 -4.93
CA THR A 138 -17.81 4.68 -6.37
C THR A 138 -18.48 3.49 -7.03
N ARG A 139 -18.35 2.30 -6.41
CA ARG A 139 -18.95 1.04 -6.83
C ARG A 139 -19.98 0.55 -5.82
N PRO A 140 -20.97 -0.26 -6.21
CA PRO A 140 -21.88 -0.89 -5.26
C PRO A 140 -21.12 -1.80 -4.29
N ARG A 141 -21.58 -1.89 -3.04
CA ARG A 141 -20.98 -2.74 -2.00
C ARG A 141 -20.73 -4.19 -2.47
N ARG A 142 -21.70 -4.78 -3.19
CA ARG A 142 -21.57 -6.14 -3.72
C ARG A 142 -20.37 -6.29 -4.67
N GLN A 143 -20.12 -5.27 -5.50
CA GLN A 143 -19.00 -5.26 -6.42
C GLN A 143 -17.67 -5.08 -5.67
N ALA A 144 -17.63 -4.19 -4.67
CA ALA A 144 -16.45 -4.05 -3.80
C ALA A 144 -16.09 -5.36 -3.08
N ASP A 145 -17.10 -6.06 -2.54
CA ASP A 145 -16.91 -7.35 -1.88
C ASP A 145 -16.41 -8.43 -2.89
N ALA A 146 -16.90 -8.40 -4.14
CA ALA A 146 -16.49 -9.33 -5.19
C ALA A 146 -15.04 -9.09 -5.64
N ILE A 147 -14.64 -7.83 -5.84
CA ILE A 147 -13.27 -7.43 -6.16
C ILE A 147 -12.31 -7.87 -5.04
N PHE A 148 -12.73 -7.79 -3.78
CA PHE A 148 -11.92 -8.30 -2.67
C PHE A 148 -11.68 -9.81 -2.76
N LEU A 149 -12.70 -10.60 -3.12
CA LEU A 149 -12.57 -12.04 -3.33
C LEU A 149 -11.66 -12.37 -4.53
N GLU A 150 -11.80 -11.62 -5.63
CA GLU A 150 -10.98 -11.73 -6.83
C GLU A 150 -9.51 -11.43 -6.52
N ALA A 151 -9.23 -10.30 -5.88
CA ALA A 151 -7.89 -9.87 -5.48
C ALA A 151 -7.20 -10.87 -4.53
N MET A 152 -7.95 -11.47 -3.60
CA MET A 152 -7.42 -12.58 -2.78
C MET A 152 -7.08 -13.83 -3.61
N GLY A 153 -7.82 -14.08 -4.69
CA GLY A 153 -7.51 -15.13 -5.67
C GLY A 153 -6.17 -14.87 -6.38
N VAL A 154 -5.94 -13.65 -6.84
CA VAL A 154 -4.67 -13.20 -7.46
C VAL A 154 -3.49 -13.38 -6.51
N LEU A 155 -3.68 -13.10 -5.22
CA LEU A 155 -2.64 -13.26 -4.19
C LEU A 155 -2.43 -14.72 -3.77
N ALA A 156 -3.14 -15.67 -4.40
CA ALA A 156 -3.15 -17.09 -4.09
C ALA A 156 -3.41 -17.37 -2.60
N VAL A 157 -4.36 -16.63 -2.02
CA VAL A 157 -4.92 -16.93 -0.69
C VAL A 157 -5.71 -18.23 -0.80
N SER A 158 -5.53 -19.13 0.18
CA SER A 158 -6.21 -20.44 0.15
C SER A 158 -7.73 -20.28 0.09
N ALA A 159 -8.38 -21.17 -0.65
CA ALA A 159 -9.82 -21.10 -0.89
C ALA A 159 -10.66 -20.97 0.41
N PRO A 160 -10.40 -21.77 1.47
CA PRO A 160 -11.16 -21.63 2.72
C PRO A 160 -11.03 -20.22 3.32
N VAL A 161 -9.82 -19.66 3.34
CA VAL A 161 -9.54 -18.35 3.94
C VAL A 161 -10.25 -17.24 3.17
N LYS A 162 -10.12 -17.19 1.84
CA LYS A 162 -10.75 -16.14 1.04
C LYS A 162 -12.28 -16.17 1.11
N TYR A 163 -12.90 -17.36 1.16
CA TYR A 163 -14.35 -17.47 1.28
C TYR A 163 -14.87 -17.11 2.68
N VAL A 164 -14.12 -17.41 3.75
CA VAL A 164 -14.44 -16.95 5.11
C VAL A 164 -14.38 -15.43 5.20
N LEU A 165 -13.30 -14.83 4.67
CA LEU A 165 -13.15 -13.37 4.64
C LEU A 165 -14.24 -12.70 3.79
N TYR A 166 -14.55 -13.27 2.63
CA TYR A 166 -15.66 -12.81 1.79
C TYR A 166 -17.01 -12.91 2.52
N GLY A 167 -17.31 -14.05 3.16
CA GLY A 167 -18.52 -14.21 3.96
C GLY A 167 -18.62 -13.17 5.09
N ALA A 168 -17.51 -12.90 5.78
CA ALA A 168 -17.45 -11.90 6.84
C ALA A 168 -17.80 -10.49 6.34
N VAL A 169 -17.26 -10.03 5.21
CA VAL A 169 -17.59 -8.70 4.66
C VAL A 169 -19.03 -8.64 4.15
N ARG A 170 -19.56 -9.75 3.60
CA ARG A 170 -20.95 -9.81 3.15
C ARG A 170 -21.93 -9.62 4.31
N LEU A 171 -21.65 -10.26 5.45
CA LEU A 171 -22.48 -10.24 6.66
C LEU A 171 -22.32 -8.95 7.47
N PHE A 172 -21.08 -8.52 7.74
CA PHE A 172 -20.81 -7.43 8.68
C PHE A 172 -20.40 -6.10 8.02
N GLY A 173 -20.02 -6.10 6.75
CA GLY A 173 -19.54 -4.92 6.04
C GLY A 173 -20.59 -3.81 5.89
N GLY A 174 -21.89 -4.12 5.99
CA GLY A 174 -22.97 -3.14 5.90
C GLY A 174 -22.83 -1.99 6.91
N LEU A 175 -22.42 -2.29 8.15
CA LEU A 175 -22.24 -1.26 9.18
C LEU A 175 -21.06 -0.33 8.85
N ALA A 176 -19.94 -0.89 8.38
CA ALA A 176 -18.77 -0.12 7.96
C ALA A 176 -19.10 0.75 6.74
N TRP A 177 -19.88 0.23 5.80
CA TRP A 177 -20.35 0.95 4.61
C TRP A 177 -21.17 2.19 4.98
N VAL A 178 -22.19 2.02 5.83
CA VAL A 178 -23.03 3.15 6.29
C VAL A 178 -22.20 4.15 7.09
N ARG A 179 -21.30 3.67 7.95
CA ARG A 179 -20.40 4.53 8.73
C ARG A 179 -19.50 5.38 7.84
N ASN A 180 -18.83 4.79 6.84
CA ASN A 180 -17.97 5.53 5.94
C ASN A 180 -18.72 6.63 5.19
N ARG A 181 -19.96 6.35 4.76
CA ARG A 181 -20.84 7.35 4.15
C ARG A 181 -21.12 8.51 5.11
N ALA A 182 -21.48 8.21 6.36
CA ALA A 182 -21.73 9.22 7.38
C ALA A 182 -20.45 9.99 7.78
N ASP A 183 -19.29 9.34 7.74
CA ASP A 183 -17.99 9.97 8.00
C ASP A 183 -17.69 11.02 6.92
N ARG A 184 -17.85 10.66 5.64
CA ARG A 184 -17.69 11.59 4.51
C ARG A 184 -18.70 12.73 4.50
N ALA A 185 -19.98 12.43 4.76
CA ALA A 185 -21.01 13.46 4.83
C ALA A 185 -20.75 14.49 5.95
N ALA A 186 -19.99 14.11 6.98
CA ALA A 186 -19.55 15.00 8.05
C ALA A 186 -18.23 15.75 7.74
N GLY A 187 -17.71 15.65 6.50
CA GLY A 187 -16.49 16.33 6.06
C GLY A 187 -15.19 15.67 6.51
N PHE A 188 -15.22 14.44 7.02
CA PHE A 188 -13.99 13.71 7.33
C PHE A 188 -13.39 13.13 6.05
N ASP A 189 -12.09 13.33 5.85
CA ASP A 189 -11.33 12.66 4.79
C ASP A 189 -10.36 11.62 5.36
N ARG A 190 -10.35 10.43 4.77
CA ARG A 190 -9.35 9.39 5.06
C ARG A 190 -8.05 9.62 4.30
N VAL A 191 -8.04 10.45 3.27
CA VAL A 191 -6.83 10.82 2.52
C VAL A 191 -6.17 12.02 3.18
N LEU A 192 -4.96 11.83 3.70
CA LEU A 192 -4.16 12.91 4.26
C LEU A 192 -3.51 13.72 3.15
N ALA A 193 -3.76 15.02 3.13
CA ALA A 193 -3.17 15.93 2.14
C ALA A 193 -1.63 16.06 2.28
N ASP A 194 -1.10 15.92 3.50
CA ASP A 194 0.33 15.90 3.77
C ASP A 194 0.76 14.55 4.35
N VAL A 195 1.65 13.87 3.63
CA VAL A 195 2.20 12.56 3.99
C VAL A 195 3.50 12.69 4.81
N ARG A 196 3.93 13.91 5.15
CA ARG A 196 5.01 14.17 6.13
C ARG A 196 4.52 13.85 7.55
N LEU A 197 4.29 12.57 7.80
CA LEU A 197 3.82 12.06 9.08
C LEU A 197 4.95 12.10 10.11
N LYS A 198 4.66 12.65 11.29
CA LYS A 198 5.53 12.52 12.45
C LYS A 198 5.19 11.22 13.17
N ALA A 199 6.16 10.66 13.89
CA ALA A 199 5.97 9.46 14.70
C ALA A 199 4.85 9.59 15.75
N SER A 200 4.45 10.83 16.10
CA SER A 200 3.36 11.13 17.04
C SER A 200 2.01 11.40 16.39
N THR A 201 1.88 11.35 15.06
CA THR A 201 0.62 11.63 14.37
C THR A 201 -0.42 10.54 14.68
N LEU A 202 -1.57 10.95 15.23
CA LEU A 202 -2.72 10.07 15.51
C LEU A 202 -3.74 10.15 14.37
N SER A 203 -4.54 9.08 14.17
CA SER A 203 -5.70 9.18 13.27
C SER A 203 -6.73 10.15 13.85
N GLN A 204 -7.21 11.07 13.01
CA GLN A 204 -8.30 11.99 13.36
C GLN A 204 -9.70 11.32 13.31
N ARG A 205 -9.77 10.04 12.94
CA ARG A 205 -11.03 9.30 12.83
C ARG A 205 -11.65 9.09 14.21
N GLN A 206 -12.75 9.77 14.48
CA GLN A 206 -13.47 9.60 15.74
C GLN A 206 -14.05 8.18 15.87
N GLY A 207 -13.89 7.57 17.04
CA GLY A 207 -14.51 6.29 17.37
C GLY A 207 -16.03 6.37 17.41
N THR A 208 -16.70 5.23 17.14
CA THR A 208 -18.18 5.13 17.04
C THR A 208 -18.90 5.69 18.26
N LEU A 209 -18.41 5.37 19.48
CA LEU A 209 -18.98 5.85 20.73
C LEU A 209 -18.89 7.37 20.88
N ARG A 210 -17.76 7.96 20.47
CA ARG A 210 -17.53 9.41 20.56
C ARG A 210 -18.42 10.18 19.59
N ARG A 211 -18.68 9.63 18.39
CA ARG A 211 -19.66 10.19 17.45
C ARG A 211 -21.09 10.15 17.98
N LEU A 212 -21.50 9.01 18.54
CA LEU A 212 -22.84 8.87 19.14
C LEU A 212 -23.04 9.85 20.31
N ALA A 213 -22.02 10.00 21.17
CA ALA A 213 -22.04 10.99 22.25
C ALA A 213 -22.17 12.43 21.72
N ASN A 214 -21.41 12.79 20.68
CA ASN A 214 -21.50 14.12 20.06
C ASN A 214 -22.87 14.37 19.39
N HIS A 215 -23.46 13.34 18.77
CA HIS A 215 -24.78 13.44 18.16
C HIS A 215 -25.89 13.60 19.22
N ALA A 216 -25.83 12.79 20.29
CA ALA A 216 -26.72 12.91 21.43
C ALA A 216 -26.59 14.31 22.07
N TRP A 217 -25.37 14.79 22.31
CA TRP A 217 -25.13 16.11 22.86
C TRP A 217 -25.72 17.24 22.00
N ARG A 218 -25.53 17.21 20.68
CA ARG A 218 -26.12 18.23 19.78
C ARG A 218 -27.66 18.19 19.81
N ARG A 219 -28.26 17.01 19.88
CA ARG A 219 -29.72 16.83 19.93
C ARG A 219 -30.34 17.25 21.27
N PHE A 220 -29.62 17.08 22.38
CA PHE A 220 -30.08 17.47 23.73
C PHE A 220 -29.67 18.90 24.13
N GLY A 221 -28.60 19.43 23.55
CA GLY A 221 -28.13 20.80 23.79
C GLY A 221 -28.99 21.87 23.12
N SER A 222 -29.59 21.58 21.96
CA SER A 222 -30.46 22.54 21.27
C SER A 222 -31.90 22.62 21.83
N ARG A 223 -32.24 21.80 22.82
CA ARG A 223 -33.57 21.77 23.47
C ARG A 223 -33.63 22.56 24.80
N ARG A 224 -32.56 23.27 25.19
CA ARG A 224 -32.52 24.03 26.46
C ARG A 224 -32.35 25.55 26.28
N SER A 225 -32.58 26.07 25.07
CA SER A 225 -32.39 27.50 24.74
C SER A 225 -33.64 28.13 24.12
N THR A 226 -34.82 27.68 24.52
CA THR A 226 -36.12 28.29 24.23
C THR A 226 -36.88 28.40 25.54
#